data_AF-A0A6P0I0M4-F1
#
_entry.id   AF-A0A6P0I0M4-F1
#
_cell.length_a   1.000
_cell.length_b   1.000
_cell.length_c   1.000
_cell.angle_alpha   90.00
_cell.angle_beta   90.00
_cell.angle_gamma   90.00
#
_symmetry.space_group_name_H-M   'P 1'
#
loop_
_entity.id
_entity.type
_entity.pdbx_description
1 polymer ?
#
loop_
_entity_poly.entity_id
_entity_poly.type
_entity_poly.pdbx_seq_one_letter_code
_entity_poly.pdbx_strand_id
1 'polypeptide(L)'
;MHLQSLGKLERGKTSRINQTTKTGLATALSIPIEYLDAVCLGKPVSLIETPKFCPNCWTPGQEPDPVWTLHRAKYCLICGSSLRSTCSNCGQSLSSFTHKFCPHCGSSYKNLTVTKKR
;
A
#
# COMPACT_ATOMS: atom_id res chain seq x y z
N MET A 1 -7.22 -5.48 21.48
CA MET A 1 -6.00 -6.00 22.16
C MET A 1 -6.14 -5.76 23.66
N HIS A 2 -5.45 -6.53 24.51
CA HIS A 2 -5.57 -6.37 25.97
C HIS A 2 -4.50 -5.42 26.54
N LEU A 3 -4.90 -4.47 27.41
CA LEU A 3 -4.01 -3.45 27.98
C LEU A 3 -2.84 -4.04 28.77
N GLN A 4 -3.02 -5.18 29.46
CA GLN A 4 -1.91 -5.82 30.16
C GLN A 4 -0.81 -6.33 29.22
N SER A 5 -1.17 -6.81 28.01
CA SER A 5 -0.20 -7.29 27.03
C SER A 5 0.62 -6.13 26.48
N LEU A 6 -0.03 -4.99 26.20
CA LEU A 6 0.64 -3.74 25.82
C LEU A 6 1.63 -3.31 26.92
N GLY A 7 1.18 -3.23 28.18
CA GLY A 7 2.05 -2.81 29.27
C GLY A 7 3.22 -3.75 29.53
N LYS A 8 3.16 -5.03 29.15
CA LYS A 8 4.33 -5.94 29.19
C LYS A 8 5.33 -5.62 28.08
N LEU A 9 4.86 -5.25 26.90
CA LEU A 9 5.70 -4.84 25.78
C LEU A 9 6.42 -3.52 26.06
N GLU A 10 5.69 -2.50 26.50
CA GLU A 10 6.26 -1.17 26.80
C GLU A 10 7.33 -1.22 27.88
N ARG A 11 7.19 -2.13 28.85
CA ARG A 11 8.17 -2.36 29.92
C ARG A 11 9.29 -3.33 29.55
N GLY A 12 9.36 -3.78 28.28
CA GLY A 12 10.38 -4.73 27.82
C GLY A 12 10.31 -6.13 28.46
N LYS A 13 9.19 -6.48 29.11
CA LYS A 13 9.03 -7.78 29.80
C LYS A 13 8.75 -8.94 28.86
N THR A 14 8.39 -8.65 27.61
CA THR A 14 8.26 -9.65 26.54
C THR A 14 8.61 -9.02 25.21
N SER A 15 9.37 -9.74 24.39
CA SER A 15 9.62 -9.43 22.97
C SER A 15 8.76 -10.27 22.03
N ARG A 16 8.05 -11.29 22.56
CA ARG A 16 7.16 -12.15 21.78
C ARG A 16 5.73 -11.61 21.84
N ILE A 17 5.17 -11.34 20.66
CA ILE A 17 3.80 -10.87 20.46
C ILE A 17 2.99 -12.00 19.80
N ASN A 18 1.82 -12.33 20.34
CA ASN A 18 0.92 -13.31 19.73
C ASN A 18 0.18 -12.73 18.51
N GLN A 19 -0.40 -13.60 17.66
CA GLN A 19 -1.05 -13.16 16.41
C GLN A 19 -2.16 -12.12 16.64
N THR A 20 -3.03 -12.35 17.63
CA THR A 20 -4.14 -11.43 17.95
C THR A 20 -3.65 -10.03 18.35
N THR A 21 -2.54 -9.96 19.10
CA THR A 21 -1.96 -8.67 19.51
C THR A 21 -1.27 -8.00 18.33
N LYS A 22 -0.58 -8.75 17.46
CA LYS A 22 -0.01 -8.21 16.22
C LYS A 22 -1.09 -7.60 15.32
N THR A 23 -2.19 -8.31 15.09
CA THR A 23 -3.30 -7.80 14.26
C THR A 23 -3.95 -6.56 14.88
N GLY A 24 -4.14 -6.56 16.21
CA GLY A 24 -4.66 -5.40 16.93
C GLY A 24 -3.74 -4.18 16.81
N LEU A 25 -2.43 -4.37 16.99
CA LEU A 25 -1.43 -3.31 16.85
C LEU A 25 -1.31 -2.80 15.40
N ALA A 26 -1.28 -3.71 14.42
CA ALA A 26 -1.22 -3.36 13.00
C ALA A 26 -2.40 -2.47 12.60
N THR A 27 -3.60 -2.84 13.06
CA THR A 27 -4.82 -2.05 12.84
C THR A 27 -4.73 -0.69 13.54
N ALA A 28 -4.38 -0.66 14.83
CA ALA A 28 -4.32 0.58 15.62
C ALA A 28 -3.30 1.58 15.07
N LEU A 29 -2.14 1.10 14.63
CA LEU A 29 -1.06 1.92 14.07
C LEU A 29 -1.23 2.18 12.57
N SER A 30 -2.23 1.55 11.93
CA SER A 30 -2.43 1.60 10.47
C SER A 30 -1.16 1.23 9.70
N ILE A 31 -0.49 0.15 10.10
CA ILE A 31 0.71 -0.40 9.45
C ILE A 31 0.46 -1.84 8.97
N PRO A 32 1.21 -2.34 7.97
CA PRO A 32 1.16 -3.74 7.58
C PRO A 32 1.58 -4.66 8.73
N ILE A 33 0.91 -5.81 8.89
CA ILE A 33 1.24 -6.76 9.97
C ILE A 33 2.63 -7.38 9.78
N GLU A 34 3.08 -7.45 8.53
CA GLU A 34 4.39 -7.94 8.11
C GLU A 34 5.53 -7.11 8.72
N TYR A 35 5.28 -5.84 9.03
CA TYR A 35 6.27 -5.00 9.72
C TYR A 35 6.47 -5.48 11.15
N LEU A 36 5.38 -5.83 11.84
CA LEU A 36 5.47 -6.38 13.20
C LEU A 36 6.11 -7.78 13.19
N ASP A 37 5.90 -8.57 12.13
CA ASP A 37 6.58 -9.85 11.95
C ASP A 37 8.08 -9.68 11.72
N ALA A 38 8.50 -8.76 10.85
CA ALA A 38 9.91 -8.45 10.62
C ALA A 38 10.61 -7.99 11.92
N VAL A 39 9.98 -7.10 12.69
CA VAL A 39 10.48 -6.65 14.00
C VAL A 39 10.61 -7.81 14.98
N CYS A 40 9.60 -8.68 15.08
CA CYS A 40 9.64 -9.84 15.97
C CYS A 40 10.73 -10.86 15.57
N LEU A 41 11.05 -10.95 14.28
CA LEU A 41 12.06 -11.84 13.72
C LEU A 41 13.47 -11.21 13.68
N GLY A 42 13.62 -9.94 14.08
CA GLY A 42 14.88 -9.21 13.96
C GLY A 42 15.33 -9.01 12.50
N LYS A 43 14.40 -9.09 11.54
CA LYS A 43 14.69 -8.85 10.12
C LYS A 43 14.55 -7.36 9.82
N PRO A 44 15.34 -6.83 8.87
CA PRO A 44 15.12 -5.47 8.38
C PRO A 44 13.70 -5.37 7.80
N VAL A 45 12.99 -4.30 8.17
CA VAL A 45 11.67 -4.00 7.62
C VAL A 45 11.86 -3.53 6.18
N SER A 46 11.70 -4.44 5.22
CA SER A 46 11.58 -4.08 3.82
C SER A 46 10.21 -3.44 3.59
N LEU A 47 10.17 -2.18 3.15
CA LEU A 47 8.91 -1.54 2.76
C LEU A 47 8.28 -2.39 1.65
N ILE A 48 7.12 -2.98 1.90
CA ILE A 48 6.33 -3.64 0.86
C ILE A 48 5.64 -2.51 0.09
N GLU A 49 6.43 -1.78 -0.70
CA GLU A 49 5.91 -0.76 -1.60
C GLU A 49 5.29 -1.49 -2.77
N THR A 50 4.00 -1.82 -2.65
CA THR A 50 3.25 -2.15 -3.85
C THR A 50 3.11 -0.87 -4.65
N PRO A 51 3.69 -0.79 -5.86
CA PRO A 51 3.55 0.37 -6.70
C PRO A 51 2.07 0.65 -6.95
N LYS A 52 1.59 1.82 -6.52
CA LYS A 52 0.22 2.30 -6.73
C LYS A 52 0.22 3.53 -7.61
N PHE A 53 -0.85 3.71 -8.39
CA PHE A 53 -1.04 4.89 -9.20
C PHE A 53 -2.50 5.33 -9.25
N CYS A 54 -2.73 6.59 -9.59
CA CYS A 54 -4.06 7.10 -9.89
C CYS A 54 -4.34 6.97 -11.40
N PRO A 55 -5.37 6.22 -11.84
CA PRO A 55 -5.68 6.06 -13.27
C PRO A 55 -6.19 7.34 -13.96
N ASN A 56 -6.51 8.38 -13.18
CA ASN A 56 -7.00 9.65 -13.71
C ASN A 56 -5.90 10.73 -13.73
N CYS A 57 -5.07 10.79 -12.69
CA CYS A 57 -4.04 11.82 -12.53
C CYS A 57 -2.66 11.41 -13.04
N TRP A 58 -2.35 10.12 -13.06
CA TRP A 58 -1.03 9.65 -13.47
C TRP A 58 -0.76 9.95 -14.95
N THR A 59 0.49 10.31 -15.23
CA THR A 59 0.99 10.56 -16.59
C THR A 59 1.94 9.44 -16.98
N PRO A 60 1.64 8.69 -18.05
CA PRO A 60 2.47 7.56 -18.42
C PRO A 60 3.89 7.97 -18.84
N GLY A 61 4.90 7.23 -18.37
CA GLY A 61 6.31 7.57 -18.56
C GLY A 61 6.86 8.56 -17.52
N GLN A 62 6.07 8.91 -16.51
CA GLN A 62 6.52 9.58 -15.30
C GLN A 62 6.41 8.63 -14.12
N GLU A 63 7.33 8.78 -13.16
CA GLU A 63 7.19 8.10 -11.88
C GLU A 63 5.88 8.56 -11.21
N PRO A 64 5.12 7.63 -10.58
CA PRO A 64 3.96 8.01 -9.81
C PRO A 64 4.35 8.92 -8.64
N ASP A 65 3.38 9.71 -8.19
CA ASP A 65 3.55 10.56 -7.01
C ASP A 65 4.00 9.69 -5.81
N PRO A 66 5.12 10.02 -5.12
CA PRO A 66 5.58 9.29 -3.94
C PRO A 66 4.52 9.19 -2.83
N VAL A 67 3.55 10.10 -2.79
CA VAL A 67 2.43 10.00 -1.84
C VAL A 67 1.58 8.76 -2.09
N TRP A 68 1.50 8.27 -3.33
CA TRP A 68 0.75 7.06 -3.67
C TRP A 68 1.47 5.78 -3.26
N THR A 69 2.80 5.77 -3.16
CA THR A 69 3.58 4.59 -2.75
C THR A 69 3.47 4.31 -1.24
N LEU A 70 2.98 5.26 -0.46
CA LEU A 70 2.67 5.05 0.96
C LEU A 70 1.69 3.88 1.14
N HIS A 71 1.98 2.99 2.08
CA HIS A 71 1.14 1.82 2.37
C HIS A 71 -0.31 2.20 2.68
N ARG A 72 -0.49 3.31 3.42
CA ARG A 72 -1.79 3.86 3.82
C ARG A 72 -2.55 4.58 2.71
N ALA A 73 -1.89 4.92 1.59
CA ALA A 73 -2.54 5.63 0.51
C ALA A 73 -3.55 4.70 -0.19
N LYS A 74 -4.84 5.04 -0.09
CA LYS A 74 -5.95 4.33 -0.77
C LYS A 74 -6.59 5.16 -1.88
N TYR A 75 -6.51 6.48 -1.78
CA TYR A 75 -7.14 7.43 -2.69
C TYR A 75 -6.14 8.49 -3.14
N CYS A 76 -6.33 8.98 -4.36
CA CYS A 76 -5.57 10.09 -4.90
C CYS A 76 -5.95 11.40 -4.20
N LEU A 77 -4.97 12.11 -3.63
CA LEU A 77 -5.20 13.41 -2.98
C LEU A 77 -5.59 14.53 -3.97
N ILE A 78 -5.40 14.32 -5.27
CA ILE A 78 -5.71 15.31 -6.32
C ILE A 78 -7.16 15.19 -6.80
N CYS A 79 -7.65 13.97 -7.03
CA CYS A 79 -8.96 13.73 -7.66
C CYS A 79 -9.90 12.82 -6.86
N GLY A 80 -9.49 12.35 -5.69
CA GLY A 80 -10.30 11.47 -4.83
C GLY A 80 -10.52 10.05 -5.35
N SER A 81 -10.03 9.71 -6.56
CA SER A 81 -10.20 8.38 -7.13
C SER A 81 -9.37 7.33 -6.40
N SER A 82 -9.84 6.09 -6.34
CA SER A 82 -9.11 4.98 -5.74
C SER A 82 -7.80 4.71 -6.48
N LEU A 83 -6.72 4.50 -5.71
CA LEU A 83 -5.43 4.10 -6.23
C LEU A 83 -5.48 2.63 -6.64
N ARG A 84 -4.79 2.28 -7.73
CA ARG A 84 -4.72 0.93 -8.24
C ARG A 84 -3.28 0.43 -8.19
N SER A 85 -3.10 -0.83 -7.82
CA SER A 85 -1.84 -1.57 -7.91
C SER A 85 -1.92 -2.75 -8.90
N THR A 86 -3.08 -2.91 -9.55
CA THR A 86 -3.38 -3.98 -10.51
C THR A 86 -4.03 -3.40 -11.76
N CYS A 87 -3.93 -4.15 -12.85
CA CYS A 87 -4.67 -3.85 -14.07
C CYS A 87 -6.17 -4.05 -13.86
N SER A 88 -7.00 -3.10 -14.29
CA SER A 88 -8.46 -3.22 -14.20
C SER A 88 -9.06 -4.25 -15.15
N ASN A 89 -8.33 -4.63 -16.20
CA ASN A 89 -8.82 -5.60 -17.19
C ASN A 89 -8.43 -7.05 -16.83
N CYS A 90 -7.14 -7.31 -16.62
CA CYS A 90 -6.65 -8.68 -16.35
C CYS A 90 -6.35 -8.98 -14.89
N GLY A 91 -6.42 -7.99 -13.98
CA GLY A 91 -6.15 -8.18 -12.55
C GLY A 91 -4.67 -8.37 -12.17
N GLN A 92 -3.75 -8.46 -13.14
CA GLN A 92 -2.31 -8.63 -12.88
C GLN A 92 -1.72 -7.45 -12.12
N SER A 93 -0.78 -7.73 -11.21
CA SER A 93 -0.05 -6.73 -10.44
C SER A 93 0.86 -5.89 -11.32
N LEU A 94 0.98 -4.61 -11.00
CA LEU A 94 1.90 -3.71 -11.67
C LEU A 94 3.30 -3.97 -11.13
N SER A 95 4.20 -4.40 -12.01
CA SER A 95 5.62 -4.54 -11.67
C SER A 95 6.40 -3.25 -11.92
N SER A 96 5.95 -2.43 -12.88
CA SER A 96 6.61 -1.17 -13.24
C SER A 96 5.63 -0.18 -13.88
N PHE A 97 5.91 1.12 -13.69
CA PHE A 97 5.20 2.24 -14.30
C PHE A 97 5.90 2.81 -15.55
N THR A 98 6.93 2.14 -16.07
CA THR A 98 7.62 2.59 -17.29
C THR A 98 6.68 2.59 -18.51
N HIS A 99 5.70 1.70 -18.54
CA HIS A 99 4.82 1.51 -19.71
C HIS A 99 3.41 2.07 -19.50
N LYS A 100 2.83 2.61 -20.58
CA LYS A 100 1.47 3.19 -20.58
C LYS A 100 0.35 2.14 -20.59
N PHE A 101 0.70 0.90 -20.90
CA PHE A 101 -0.21 -0.21 -21.15
C PHE A 101 0.20 -1.41 -20.31
N CYS A 102 -0.77 -2.26 -20.00
CA CYS A 102 -0.53 -3.52 -19.32
C CYS A 102 0.31 -4.47 -20.19
N PRO A 103 1.44 -5.00 -19.70
CA PRO A 103 2.27 -5.92 -20.47
C PRO A 103 1.58 -7.28 -20.71
N HIS A 104 0.57 -7.63 -19.91
CA HIS A 104 -0.15 -8.89 -20.03
C HIS A 104 -1.37 -8.83 -20.97
N CYS A 105 -2.12 -7.72 -20.98
CA CYS A 105 -3.37 -7.63 -21.74
C CYS A 105 -3.46 -6.43 -22.71
N GLY A 106 -2.42 -5.59 -22.79
CA GLY A 106 -2.38 -4.42 -23.67
C GLY A 106 -3.34 -3.28 -23.29
N SER A 107 -4.17 -3.43 -22.25
CA SER A 107 -5.11 -2.39 -21.85
C SER A 107 -4.39 -1.17 -21.26
N SER A 108 -4.87 0.03 -21.58
CA SER A 108 -4.32 1.25 -21.01
C SER A 108 -4.59 1.32 -19.50
N TYR A 109 -3.59 1.78 -18.76
CA TYR A 109 -3.75 2.02 -17.32
C TYR A 109 -4.54 3.30 -17.02
N LYS A 110 -4.56 4.26 -17.95
CA LYS A 110 -5.24 5.54 -17.76
C LYS A 110 -6.69 5.41 -18.19
N ASN A 111 -7.61 5.92 -17.37
CA ASN A 111 -9.00 6.05 -17.81
C ASN A 111 -9.06 7.22 -18.80
N LEU A 112 -9.49 6.97 -20.03
CA LEU A 112 -9.63 8.00 -21.06
C LEU A 112 -10.85 8.91 -20.84
N THR A 113 -11.59 8.74 -19.75
CA THR A 113 -12.90 9.35 -19.49
C THR A 113 -12.89 10.38 -18.35
N VAL A 114 -11.95 11.32 -18.36
CA VAL A 114 -12.08 12.53 -17.52
C VAL A 114 -11.90 13.77 -18.38
N THR A 115 -12.92 14.07 -19.18
CA THR A 115 -13.22 15.44 -19.58
C THR A 115 -13.67 16.19 -18.33
N LYS A 116 -12.76 16.98 -17.74
CA LYS A 116 -13.13 18.06 -16.80
C LYS A 116 -14.08 19.00 -17.56
N LYS A 117 -15.38 18.90 -17.33
CA LYS A 117 -16.31 20.01 -17.61
C LYS A 117 -16.23 20.96 -16.41
N ARG A 118 -15.79 22.19 -16.71
CA ARG A 118 -15.76 23.35 -15.82
C ARG A 118 -17.15 23.67 -15.28
#